data_AF-A0A7V6MV84-F1
#
_entry.id   AF-A0A7V6MV84-F1
#
_cell.length_a   1.000
_cell.length_b   1.000
_cell.length_c   1.000
_cell.angle_alpha   90.00
_cell.angle_beta   90.00
_cell.angle_gamma   90.00
#
_symmetry.space_group_name_H-M   'P 1'
#
loop_
_entity.id
_entity.type
_entity.pdbx_description
1 polymer ?
#
loop_
_entity_poly.entity_id
_entity_poly.type
_entity_poly.pdbx_seq_one_letter_code
_entity_poly.pdbx_strand_id
1 'polypeptide(L)' 'YMPFVDKKDLSLSQKGDELIIRAGNFKRNIILPRTLLNYEVKGAKFVEEILKIQFGGPDDEK' A
#
# COMPACT_ATOMS: atom_id res chain seq x y z
N TYR A 1 4.31 -4.56 9.82
CA TYR A 1 4.69 -5.94 10.17
C TYR A 1 3.47 -6.82 10.04
N MET A 2 3.56 -7.89 9.25
CA MET A 2 2.46 -8.81 8.93
C MET A 2 3.00 -10.24 8.93
N PRO A 3 3.04 -10.91 10.09
CA PRO A 3 3.64 -12.23 10.21
C PRO A 3 2.80 -13.29 9.50
N PHE A 4 3.45 -14.32 8.96
CA PHE A 4 2.81 -15.49 8.33
C PHE A 4 1.92 -15.19 7.10
N VAL A 5 2.09 -14.04 6.47
CA VAL A 5 1.37 -13.69 5.24
C VAL A 5 2.14 -14.19 4.02
N ASP A 6 1.49 -14.99 3.18
CA ASP A 6 2.02 -15.31 1.85
C ASP A 6 1.78 -14.13 0.91
N LYS A 7 2.78 -13.80 0.08
CA LYS A 7 2.71 -12.70 -0.89
C LYS A 7 1.53 -12.88 -1.86
N LYS A 8 1.16 -14.12 -2.19
CA LYS A 8 0.02 -14.40 -3.10
C LYS A 8 -1.33 -13.99 -2.51
N ASP A 9 -1.43 -13.92 -1.19
CA ASP A 9 -2.66 -13.58 -0.47
C ASP A 9 -2.76 -12.08 -0.18
N LEU A 10 -1.79 -11.30 -0.66
CA LEU A 10 -1.67 -9.87 -0.40
C LEU A 10 -2.20 -9.06 -1.59
N SER A 11 -3.21 -8.23 -1.33
CA SER A 11 -3.75 -7.29 -2.32
C SER A 11 -3.74 -5.86 -1.78
N LEU A 12 -3.50 -4.91 -2.66
CA LEU A 12 -3.47 -3.49 -2.36
C LEU A 12 -4.41 -2.74 -3.30
N SER A 13 -5.20 -1.82 -2.78
CA SER A 13 -5.97 -0.87 -3.60
C SER A 13 -6.02 0.49 -2.95
N GLN A 14 -5.87 1.54 -3.73
CA GLN A 14 -6.06 2.92 -3.31
C GLN A 14 -7.45 3.41 -3.74
N LYS A 15 -8.15 4.12 -2.87
CA LYS A 15 -9.46 4.72 -3.15
C LYS A 15 -9.53 6.09 -2.49
N GLY A 16 -9.35 7.15 -3.29
CA GLY A 16 -9.30 8.51 -2.78
C GLY A 16 -8.16 8.66 -1.77
N ASP A 17 -8.49 9.04 -0.55
CA ASP A 17 -7.57 9.18 0.57
C ASP A 17 -7.41 7.90 1.40
N GLU A 18 -7.93 6.76 0.94
CA GLU A 18 -7.77 5.48 1.63
C GLU A 18 -6.83 4.53 0.89
N LEU A 19 -6.00 3.85 1.65
CA LEU A 19 -5.26 2.67 1.23
C LEU A 19 -5.85 1.42 1.89
N ILE A 20 -6.29 0.48 1.07
CA ILE A 20 -6.89 -0.78 1.50
C ILE A 20 -5.86 -1.89 1.27
N ILE A 21 -5.51 -2.57 2.35
CA ILE A 21 -4.60 -3.72 2.36
C ILE A 21 -5.42 -4.95 2.74
N ARG A 22 -5.34 -6.00 1.93
CA ARG A 22 -5.87 -7.33 2.28
C ARG A 22 -4.74 -8.34 2.34
N ALA A 23 -4.78 -9.20 3.34
CA ALA A 23 -3.86 -10.32 3.53
C ALA A 23 -4.69 -11.52 4.00
N GLY A 24 -5.09 -12.40 3.08
CA GLY A 24 -6.05 -13.46 3.36
C GLY A 24 -7.37 -12.91 3.94
N ASN A 25 -7.70 -13.32 5.17
CA ASN A 25 -8.91 -12.89 5.88
C ASN A 25 -8.75 -11.55 6.63
N PHE A 26 -7.55 -10.96 6.63
CA PHE A 26 -7.31 -9.67 7.25
C PHE A 26 -7.49 -8.54 6.24
N LYS A 27 -8.27 -7.52 6.60
CA LYS A 27 -8.43 -6.30 5.82
C LYS A 27 -8.16 -5.09 6.72
N ARG A 28 -7.27 -4.22 6.27
CA ARG A 28 -6.96 -2.95 6.92
C ARG A 28 -7.19 -1.81 5.95
N ASN A 29 -7.94 -0.80 6.41
CA ASN A 29 -8.04 0.48 5.75
C ASN A 29 -7.12 1.46 6.48
N ILE A 30 -6.32 2.21 5.72
CA ILE A 30 -5.41 3.22 6.22
C ILE A 30 -5.81 4.54 5.57
N ILE A 31 -6.15 5.54 6.38
CA ILE A 31 -6.33 6.90 5.88
C ILE A 31 -4.94 7.45 5.53
N LEU A 32 -4.79 7.92 4.30
CA LEU A 32 -3.57 8.53 3.81
C LEU A 32 -3.39 9.91 4.47
N PRO A 33 -2.18 10.22 4.96
CA PRO A 33 -1.86 11.57 5.41
C PRO A 33 -1.96 12.55 4.24
N ARG A 34 -2.18 13.84 4.55
CA ARG A 34 -2.31 14.92 3.55
C ARG A 34 -1.18 14.96 2.52
N THR A 35 0.03 14.58 2.93
CA THR A 35 1.22 14.54 2.07
C THR A 35 1.14 13.48 0.97
N LEU A 36 0.27 12.48 1.09
CA LEU A 36 0.12 11.39 0.12
C LEU A 36 -1.20 11.45 -0.67
N LEU A 37 -2.06 12.46 -0.44
CA LEU A 37 -3.37 12.56 -1.08
C LEU A 37 -3.31 12.64 -2.61
N ASN A 38 -2.26 13.27 -3.14
CA ASN A 38 -2.06 13.45 -4.58
C ASN A 38 -1.06 12.44 -5.16
N TYR A 39 -0.71 11.40 -4.39
CA TYR A 39 0.25 10.40 -4.81
C TYR A 39 -0.47 9.09 -5.05
N GLU A 40 -0.11 8.42 -6.14
CA GLU A 40 -0.63 7.10 -6.47
C GLU A 40 0.40 6.03 -6.12
N VAL A 41 -0.06 4.82 -5.80
CA VAL A 41 0.85 3.69 -5.61
C VAL A 41 1.52 3.33 -6.94
N LYS A 42 2.85 3.43 -6.98
CA LYS A 42 3.67 3.01 -8.13
C LYS A 42 4.22 1.60 -8.00
N GLY A 43 4.33 1.12 -6.76
CA GLY A 43 4.81 -0.23 -6.51
C GLY A 43 4.63 -0.67 -5.08
N ALA A 44 4.62 -1.98 -4.89
CA ALA A 44 4.59 -2.59 -3.57
C ALA A 44 5.54 -3.79 -3.55
N LYS A 45 6.29 -3.95 -2.45
CA LYS A 45 7.17 -5.09 -2.20
C LYS A 45 6.92 -5.62 -0.81
N PHE A 46 6.80 -6.93 -0.70
CA PHE A 46 6.72 -7.63 0.58
C PHE A 46 8.06 -8.30 0.85
N VAL A 47 8.77 -7.84 1.87
CA VAL A 47 10.13 -8.29 2.23
C VAL A 47 10.20 -8.36 3.75
N GLU A 48 10.71 -9.47 4.29
CA GLU A 48 10.88 -9.65 5.76
C GLU A 48 9.60 -9.35 6.54
N GLU A 49 8.46 -9.88 6.08
CA GLU A 49 7.14 -9.67 6.72
C GLU A 49 6.68 -8.19 6.77
N ILE A 50 7.29 -7.33 5.95
CA ILE A 50 6.97 -5.91 5.84
C ILE A 50 6.51 -5.60 4.41
N LEU A 51 5.32 -5.02 4.29
CA LEU A 51 4.84 -4.43 3.05
C LEU A 51 5.37 -3.01 2.93
N LYS A 52 6.27 -2.81 1.97
CA LYS A 52 6.80 -1.52 1.56
C LYS A 52 6.01 -1.04 0.35
N ILE A 53 5.46 0.16 0.43
CA ILE A 53 4.63 0.77 -0.61
C ILE A 53 5.36 2.02 -1.08
N GLN A 54 5.56 2.12 -2.38
CA GLN A 54 6.13 3.29 -3.01
C GLN A 54 5.02 4.09 -3.66
N PHE A 55 4.90 5.33 -3.20
CA PHE A 55 4.00 6.33 -3.75
C PHE A 55 4.79 7.19 -4.74
N GLY A 56 4.15 7.55 -5.85
CA GLY A 56 4.70 8.48 -6.83
C GLY A 56 3.67 9.54 -7.17
N GLY A 57 4.11 10.79 -7.16
CA GLY A 57 3.27 11.97 -7.32
C GLY A 57 3.47 12.64 -8.67
N PRO A 58 2.77 13.76 -8.93
CA PRO A 58 2.95 14.56 -10.15
C PRO A 58 4.38 15.07 -10.35
N ASP A 59 5.20 15.13 -9.29
CA ASP A 59 6.60 15.54 -9.35
C ASP A 59 7.58 14.44 -9.82
N ASP A 60 7.11 13.19 -10.00
CA ASP A 60 7.92 12.08 -10.55
C ASP A 60 8.09 12.16 -12.08
N GLU A 61 7.49 13.16 -12.76
CA GLU A 61 7.80 13.50 -14.15
C GLU A 61 9.06 14.40 -14.25
N LYS A 62 10.24 13.80 -14.06
CA LYS A 62 11.52 14.35 -14.55
C LYS A 62 12.42 13.25 -15.10
#